data_AF-A0A816F7M7-F1
#
_entry.id   AF-A0A816F7M7-F1
#
_cell.length_a   1.000
_cell.length_b   1.000
_cell.length_c   1.000
_cell.angle_alpha   90.00
_cell.angle_beta   90.00
_cell.angle_gamma   90.00
#
_symmetry.space_group_name_H-M   'P 1'
#
loop_
_entity.id
_entity.type
_entity.pdbx_description
1 polymer ?
#
loop_
_entity_poly.entity_id
_entity_poly.type
_entity_poly.pdbx_seq_one_letter_code
_entity_poly.pdbx_strand_id
1 'polypeptide(L)'
;GWGEPITPKELVKIATSYAKELGKYKTFKKGQPTMEWYYTFMKRHPQLTTAKSISFELPRAKIAQTIVDKWFNLLEKVLIDNDLFDKPSQIFNCDESGFADETERRNNILN
;
A
#
# COMPACT_ATOMS: atom_id res chain seq x y z
N GLY A 1 -4.88 3.87 -12.57
CA GLY A 1 -3.60 3.60 -13.25
C GLY A 1 -3.08 2.24 -12.79
N TRP A 2 -2.11 1.65 -13.49
CA TRP A 2 -1.52 0.38 -13.04
C TRP A 2 -0.85 0.57 -11.67
N GLY A 3 -1.26 -0.23 -10.67
CA GLY A 3 -0.74 -0.20 -9.30
C GLY A 3 -1.68 0.40 -8.24
N GLU A 4 -2.82 0.98 -8.62
CA GLU A 4 -3.83 1.43 -7.66
C GLU A 4 -4.81 0.29 -7.33
N PRO A 5 -5.16 0.08 -6.04
CA PRO A 5 -6.22 -0.85 -5.67
C PRO A 5 -7.53 -0.47 -6.35
N ILE A 6 -8.24 -1.48 -6.88
CA ILE A 6 -9.58 -1.27 -7.43
C ILE A 6 -10.47 -0.72 -6.32
N THR A 7 -10.99 0.48 -6.52
CA THR A 7 -11.91 1.10 -5.58
C THR A 7 -13.29 0.44 -5.66
N PRO A 8 -14.10 0.51 -4.59
CA PRO A 8 -15.48 0.01 -4.63
C PRO A 8 -16.31 0.57 -5.79
N LYS A 9 -16.10 1.84 -6.14
CA LYS A 9 -16.78 2.51 -7.27
C LYS A 9 -16.37 1.93 -8.61
N GLU A 10 -15.07 1.68 -8.80
CA GLU A 10 -14.56 1.03 -10.02
C GLU A 10 -15.07 -0.40 -10.14
N LEU A 11 -15.11 -1.15 -9.04
CA LEU A 11 -15.66 -2.51 -9.04
C LEU A 11 -17.14 -2.51 -9.44
N VAL A 12 -17.94 -1.58 -8.91
CA VAL A 12 -19.34 -1.39 -9.33
C VAL A 12 -19.45 -1.03 -10.82
N LYS A 13 -18.56 -0.18 -11.33
CA LYS A 13 -18.54 0.19 -12.75
C LYS A 13 -18.21 -1.02 -13.64
N ILE A 14 -17.19 -1.80 -13.27
CA ILE A 14 -16.80 -3.04 -13.97
C ILE A 14 -17.95 -4.05 -13.97
N ALA A 15 -18.56 -4.29 -12.80
CA ALA A 15 -19.70 -5.19 -12.66
C ALA A 15 -20.91 -4.73 -13.48
N THR A 16 -21.13 -3.41 -13.61
CA THR A 16 -22.18 -2.84 -14.46
C THR A 16 -21.93 -3.16 -15.93
N SER A 17 -20.71 -2.92 -16.43
CA SER A 17 -20.36 -3.24 -17.83
C SER A 17 -20.52 -4.73 -18.11
N TYR A 18 -20.01 -5.58 -17.22
CA TYR A 18 -20.13 -7.02 -17.34
C TYR A 18 -21.60 -7.51 -17.34
N ALA A 19 -22.44 -6.94 -16.47
CA ALA A 19 -23.87 -7.26 -16.44
C ALA A 19 -24.61 -6.82 -17.72
N LYS A 20 -24.19 -5.74 -18.38
CA LYS A 20 -24.73 -5.29 -19.66
C LYS A 20 -24.34 -6.24 -20.79
N GLU A 21 -23.07 -6.63 -20.86
CA GLU A 21 -22.57 -7.61 -21.84
C GLU A 21 -23.30 -8.94 -21.75
N LEU A 22 -23.59 -9.41 -20.53
CA LEU A 22 -24.35 -10.63 -20.30
C LEU A 22 -25.86 -10.47 -20.47
N GLY A 23 -26.38 -9.28 -20.80
CA GLY A 23 -27.82 -9.00 -20.87
C GLY A 23 -28.55 -9.09 -19.51
N LYS A 24 -27.81 -9.19 -18.40
CA LYS A 24 -28.33 -9.37 -17.03
C LYS A 24 -28.57 -8.06 -16.28
N TYR A 25 -28.26 -6.91 -16.87
CA TYR A 25 -28.44 -5.60 -16.22
C TYR A 25 -29.86 -5.38 -15.64
N LYS A 26 -30.89 -5.98 -16.25
CA LYS A 26 -32.29 -5.91 -15.80
C LYS A 26 -32.54 -6.56 -14.43
N THR A 27 -31.64 -7.40 -13.92
CA THR A 27 -31.74 -7.96 -12.55
C THR A 27 -31.51 -6.91 -11.47
N PHE A 28 -30.94 -5.76 -11.84
CA PHE A 28 -30.74 -4.63 -10.94
C PHE A 28 -31.85 -3.59 -11.14
N LYS A 29 -32.45 -3.10 -10.04
CA LYS A 29 -33.53 -2.11 -10.07
C LYS A 29 -33.21 -0.85 -10.90
N LYS A 30 -31.94 -0.44 -10.95
CA LYS A 30 -31.48 0.72 -11.73
C LYS A 30 -30.57 0.35 -12.91
N GLY A 31 -30.60 -0.91 -13.34
CA GLY A 31 -29.73 -1.39 -14.43
C GLY A 31 -28.24 -1.50 -14.05
N GLN A 32 -27.90 -1.32 -12.77
CA GLN A 32 -26.53 -1.38 -12.26
C GLN A 32 -26.50 -1.86 -10.80
N PRO A 33 -25.42 -2.53 -10.37
CA PRO A 33 -25.21 -2.88 -8.96
C PRO A 33 -25.08 -1.64 -8.08
N THR A 34 -25.50 -1.74 -6.82
CA THR A 34 -25.38 -0.68 -5.82
C THR A 34 -24.18 -0.90 -4.89
N MET A 35 -23.94 0.06 -3.99
CA MET A 35 -22.94 -0.12 -2.94
C MET A 35 -23.33 -1.23 -1.96
N GLU A 36 -24.62 -1.44 -1.67
CA GLU A 36 -25.04 -2.59 -0.86
C GLU A 36 -24.73 -3.93 -1.54
N TRP A 37 -24.89 -3.99 -2.87
CA TRP A 37 -24.47 -5.16 -3.64
C TRP A 37 -22.96 -5.38 -3.50
N TYR A 38 -22.13 -4.33 -3.57
CA TYR A 38 -20.69 -4.42 -3.36
C TYR A 38 -20.34 -5.04 -2.00
N TYR A 39 -20.90 -4.51 -0.90
CA TYR A 39 -20.61 -5.04 0.44
C TYR A 39 -21.02 -6.50 0.59
N THR A 40 -22.19 -6.86 0.04
CA THR A 40 -22.68 -8.24 0.07
C THR A 40 -21.83 -9.16 -0.80
N PHE A 41 -21.34 -8.67 -1.94
CA PHE A 41 -20.42 -9.37 -2.82
C PHE A 41 -19.08 -9.64 -2.12
N MET A 42 -18.46 -8.62 -1.53
CA MET A 42 -17.21 -8.79 -0.76
C MET A 42 -17.38 -9.77 0.41
N LYS A 43 -18.53 -9.73 1.11
CA LYS A 43 -18.83 -10.67 2.20
C LYS A 43 -18.91 -12.14 1.74
N ARG A 44 -19.40 -12.39 0.52
CA ARG A 44 -19.46 -13.75 -0.07
C ARG A 44 -18.13 -14.24 -0.61
N HIS A 45 -17.20 -13.32 -0.87
CA HIS A 45 -15.90 -13.61 -1.47
C HIS A 45 -14.77 -13.12 -0.57
N PRO A 46 -14.60 -13.70 0.63
CA PRO A 46 -13.59 -13.26 1.61
C PRO A 46 -12.15 -13.39 1.11
N GLN A 47 -11.89 -14.19 0.07
CA GLN A 47 -10.60 -14.25 -0.61
C GLN A 47 -10.24 -12.94 -1.34
N LEU A 48 -11.22 -12.10 -1.65
CA LEU A 48 -11.01 -10.80 -2.27
C LEU A 48 -10.64 -9.80 -1.18
N THR A 49 -9.35 -9.46 -1.09
CA THR A 49 -8.88 -8.45 -0.14
C THR A 49 -8.89 -7.09 -0.81
N THR A 50 -9.46 -6.08 -0.16
CA THR A 50 -9.24 -4.68 -0.57
C THR A 50 -7.80 -4.32 -0.22
N ALA A 51 -6.92 -4.21 -1.22
CA ALA A 51 -5.59 -3.71 -0.96
C ALA A 51 -5.70 -2.28 -0.41
N LYS A 52 -5.14 -2.06 0.79
CA LYS A 52 -5.01 -0.71 1.32
C LYS A 52 -4.01 0.00 0.42
N SER A 53 -4.42 1.06 -0.27
CA SER A 53 -3.48 1.91 -0.96
C SER A 53 -2.55 2.52 0.08
N ILE A 54 -1.28 2.15 0.04
CA ILE A 54 -0.25 2.98 0.65
C ILE A 54 -0.14 4.14 -0.32
N SER A 55 -0.53 5.34 0.10
CA SER A 55 -0.41 6.55 -0.71
C SER A 55 1.07 6.84 -0.93
N PHE A 56 1.67 6.20 -1.91
CA PHE A 56 2.99 6.55 -2.38
C PHE A 56 2.80 7.68 -3.37
N GLU A 57 3.12 8.90 -2.95
CA GLU A 57 3.03 10.07 -3.82
C GLU A 57 3.91 9.82 -5.06
N LEU A 58 3.31 9.84 -6.26
CA LEU A 58 4.04 9.63 -7.53
C LEU A 58 5.33 10.48 -7.65
N PRO A 59 5.37 11.75 -7.16
CA PRO A 59 6.61 12.52 -7.09
C PRO A 59 7.67 11.89 -6.18
N ARG A 60 7.29 11.40 -4.99
CA ARG A 60 8.21 10.66 -4.11
C ARG A 60 8.71 9.40 -4.77
N ALA A 61 7.89 8.70 -5.56
CA ALA A 61 8.31 7.50 -6.27
C ALA A 61 9.40 7.78 -7.33
N LYS A 62 9.20 8.84 -8.12
CA LYS A 62 10.16 9.26 -9.14
C LYS A 62 11.46 9.77 -8.54
N ILE A 63 11.37 10.55 -7.45
CA ILE A 63 12.53 11.07 -6.73
C ILE A 63 13.28 9.93 -6.00
N ALA A 64 12.54 8.96 -5.47
CA ALA A 64 13.11 7.82 -4.74
C ALA A 64 14.05 7.01 -5.62
N GLN A 65 13.73 6.76 -6.90
CA GLN A 65 14.60 5.93 -7.74
C GLN A 65 16.04 6.49 -7.82
N THR A 66 16.21 7.75 -8.21
CA THR A 66 17.54 8.36 -8.32
C THR A 66 18.25 8.47 -6.97
N ILE A 67 17.52 8.70 -5.88
CA ILE A 67 18.10 8.78 -4.53
C ILE A 67 18.54 7.40 -4.05
N VAL A 68 17.70 6.38 -4.25
CA VAL A 68 17.97 4.99 -3.90
C VAL A 68 19.17 4.48 -4.69
N ASP A 69 19.22 4.71 -6.00
CA ASP A 69 20.35 4.32 -6.85
C ASP A 69 21.65 4.99 -6.38
N LYS A 70 21.62 6.30 -6.10
CA LYS A 70 22.79 7.02 -5.56
C LYS A 70 23.25 6.47 -4.21
N TRP A 71 22.30 6.13 -3.33
CA TRP A 71 22.62 5.58 -2.02
C TRP A 71 23.26 4.20 -2.14
N PHE A 72 22.69 3.29 -2.94
CA PHE A 72 23.25 1.95 -3.13
C PHE A 72 24.61 1.98 -3.84
N ASN A 73 24.80 2.85 -4.84
CA ASN A 73 26.11 3.03 -5.50
C ASN A 73 27.17 3.53 -4.52
N LEU A 74 26.81 4.46 -3.62
CA LEU A 74 27.72 4.95 -2.59
C LEU A 74 28.04 3.86 -1.56
N LEU A 75 27.02 3.11 -1.12
CA LEU A 75 27.19 1.99 -0.19
C LEU A 75 28.14 0.94 -0.79
N GLU A 76 27.88 0.50 -2.02
CA GLU A 76 28.74 -0.45 -2.73
C GLU A 76 30.19 0.04 -2.78
N LYS A 77 30.41 1.28 -3.20
CA LYS A 77 31.75 1.88 -3.21
C LYS A 77 32.42 1.84 -1.83
N VAL A 78 31.72 2.25 -0.77
CA VAL A 78 32.26 2.24 0.59
C VAL A 78 32.60 0.81 1.04
N LEU A 79 31.77 -0.17 0.70
CA LEU A 79 32.03 -1.57 1.02
C LEU A 79 33.24 -2.13 0.26
N ILE A 80 33.44 -1.76 -1.01
CA ILE A 80 34.64 -2.13 -1.80
C ILE A 80 35.88 -1.47 -1.22
N ASP A 81 35.86 -0.14 -1.08
CA ASP A 81 37.03 0.67 -0.68
C ASP A 81 37.56 0.29 0.71
N ASN A 82 36.70 -0.30 1.57
CA ASN A 82 37.05 -0.71 2.93
C ASN A 82 37.08 -2.24 3.14
N ASP A 83 36.91 -3.04 2.07
CA ASP A 83 36.91 -4.51 2.13
C ASP A 83 35.92 -5.07 3.19
N LEU A 84 34.66 -4.61 3.11
CA LEU A 84 33.61 -4.88 4.11
C LEU A 84 32.51 -5.85 3.64
N PHE A 85 32.49 -6.28 2.38
CA PHE A 85 31.42 -7.12 1.81
C PHE A 85 31.15 -8.38 2.65
N ASP A 86 32.22 -9.05 3.09
CA ASP A 86 32.13 -10.29 3.87
C ASP A 86 32.38 -10.06 5.38
N LYS A 87 32.30 -8.81 5.85
CA LYS A 87 32.60 -8.42 7.24
C LYS A 87 31.45 -7.65 7.91
N PRO A 88 30.23 -8.22 7.97
CA PRO A 88 29.06 -7.53 8.52
C PRO A 88 29.22 -7.14 9.99
N SER A 89 30.05 -7.87 10.77
CA SER A 89 30.34 -7.54 12.16
C SER A 89 31.06 -6.21 12.37
N GLN A 90 31.56 -5.58 11.30
CA GLN A 90 32.21 -4.28 11.33
C GLN A 90 31.28 -3.14 10.87
N ILE A 91 30.03 -3.44 10.56
CA ILE A 91 29.01 -2.47 10.13
C ILE A 91 28.03 -2.27 11.28
N PHE A 92 28.01 -1.07 11.85
CA PHE A 92 27.15 -0.73 12.98
C PHE A 92 25.97 0.11 12.49
N ASN A 93 24.75 -0.25 12.93
CA ASN A 93 23.61 0.63 12.78
C ASN A 93 23.70 1.72 13.85
N CYS A 94 23.63 2.99 13.44
CA CYS A 94 23.66 4.16 14.32
C CYS A 94 22.29 4.86 14.39
N ASP A 95 21.20 4.12 14.20
CA ASP A 95 19.86 4.71 14.37
C ASP A 95 19.55 4.98 15.84
N GLU A 96 18.82 6.06 16.07
CA GLU A 96 18.22 6.33 17.37
C GLU A 96 16.85 5.65 17.39
N SER A 97 16.73 4.58 18.17
CA SER A 97 15.42 4.04 18.51
C SER A 97 14.77 4.98 19.52
N GLY A 98 13.86 5.83 19.05
CA GLY A 98 13.06 6.71 19.90
C GLY A 98 12.14 5.89 20.81
N PHE A 99 12.61 5.57 22.01
CA PHE A 99 11.74 5.03 23.06
C PHE A 99 10.85 6.16 23.52
N ALA A 100 9.55 6.08 23.19
CA ALA A 100 8.58 6.98 23.79
C ALA A 100 8.63 6.78 25.31
N ASP A 101 9.00 7.83 26.04
CA ASP A 101 8.89 7.86 27.49
C ASP A 101 7.41 7.59 27.82
N GLU A 102 7.12 6.39 28.34
CA GLU A 102 5.75 5.89 28.56
C GLU A 102 4.99 6.73 29.62
N THR A 103 5.64 7.75 30.15
CA THR A 103 5.14 8.68 31.16
C THR A 103 4.04 9.62 30.64
N GLU A 104 3.96 9.94 29.33
CA GLU A 104 2.85 10.75 28.78
C GLU A 104 1.58 9.93 28.42
N ARG A 105 1.69 8.61 28.22
CA ARG A 105 0.53 7.77 27.86
C ARG A 105 -0.45 7.55 29.01
N ARG A 106 -0.03 7.71 30.26
CA ARG A 106 -0.90 7.54 31.43
C ARG A 106 -1.77 8.76 31.74
N ASN A 107 -1.44 9.95 31.25
CA ASN A 107 -2.19 11.17 31.58
C ASN A 107 -3.40 11.46 30.66
N ASN A 108 -3.52 10.76 29.53
CA ASN A 108 -4.62 10.96 28.56
C ASN A 108 -5.71 9.88 28.61
N ILE A 109 -5.72 9.01 29.64
CA ILE A 109 -6.79 8.02 29.87
C ILE A 109 -7.68 8.40 31.08
N LEU A 110 -7.43 9.55 31.71
CA LEU A 110 -8.17 10.00 32.91
C LEU A 110 -8.80 11.40 32.83
N ASN A 111 -9.05 11.95 31.63
CA ASN A 111 -9.89 13.15 31.48
C ASN A 111 -10.99 12.92 30.44
#